data_AF-A0A831K8N8-F1
#
_entry.id   AF-A0A831K8N8-F1
#
_cell.length_a   1.000
_cell.length_b   1.000
_cell.length_c   1.000
_cell.angle_alpha   90.00
_cell.angle_beta   90.00
_cell.angle_gamma   90.00
#
_symmetry.space_group_name_H-M   'P 1'
#
loop_
_entity.id
_entity.type
_entity.pdbx_description
1 polymer ?
#
loop_
_entity_poly.entity_id
_entity_poly.type
_entity_poly.pdbx_seq_one_letter_code
_entity_poly.pdbx_strand_id
1 'polypeptide(L)'
;VIKVEPIHLFGCGHPMLFAFAVALGCDLFDSAAYALYAKDDRYLTPFGTKKLSEMNYFPCRCPVCKKYEPQELREMNKSEREEILAKHNLFISFQEIDAVKQAIKENTLFELVESRIRSHPNLLAGWRKIREYGDLVEKYDPKIKRKFLYCGIESIYRPAVKRHIRSLVNVEFEGAEILVSSDFGMYADIYLRPVFGPVLYQMNEVYPAGHAEVPEICEIEEEAIKLAVKNLYALMRKFHDKKFKIYVSKEWAKYMKDIPENGELHVLS
;
A
#
# COMPACT_ATOMS: atom_id res chain seq x y z
N VAL A 1 -24.39 -11.82 8.83
CA VAL A 1 -23.07 -12.00 9.46
C VAL A 1 -22.40 -13.16 8.77
N ILE A 2 -21.32 -12.94 8.02
CA ILE A 2 -20.53 -14.06 7.47
C ILE A 2 -19.96 -14.77 8.68
N LYS A 3 -20.25 -16.07 8.84
CA LYS A 3 -19.71 -16.89 9.92
C LYS A 3 -18.27 -17.22 9.54
N VAL A 4 -17.35 -16.35 9.97
CA VAL A 4 -15.91 -16.55 9.79
C VAL A 4 -15.35 -17.11 11.08
N GLU A 5 -14.65 -18.24 10.96
CA GLU A 5 -13.87 -18.82 12.05
C GLU A 5 -12.51 -18.11 12.12
N PRO A 6 -11.94 -17.88 13.32
CA PRO A 6 -10.63 -17.25 13.44
C PRO A 6 -9.53 -18.04 12.72
N ILE A 7 -8.67 -17.36 11.96
CA ILE A 7 -7.52 -17.96 11.29
C ILE A 7 -6.27 -17.76 12.14
N HIS A 8 -5.66 -18.86 12.57
CA HIS A 8 -4.39 -18.85 13.31
C HIS A 8 -3.21 -19.13 12.38
N LEU A 9 -2.28 -18.17 12.28
CA LEU A 9 -1.03 -18.36 11.56
C LEU A 9 0.05 -18.93 12.49
N PHE A 10 0.11 -20.26 12.56
CA PHE A 10 1.01 -20.99 13.45
C PHE A 10 2.49 -20.63 13.24
N GLY A 11 3.19 -20.31 14.33
CA GLY A 11 4.63 -20.00 14.32
C GLY A 11 4.99 -18.60 13.81
N CYS A 12 4.00 -17.77 13.45
CA CYS A 12 4.22 -16.38 13.05
C CYS A 12 4.35 -15.49 14.29
N GLY A 13 5.54 -15.53 14.90
CA GLY A 13 5.81 -14.83 16.17
C GLY A 13 6.61 -13.53 16.07
N HIS A 14 7.05 -13.14 14.87
CA HIS A 14 7.91 -11.97 14.68
C HIS A 14 7.09 -10.74 14.18
N PRO A 15 7.19 -9.57 14.84
CA PRO A 15 6.34 -8.40 14.57
C PRO A 15 6.35 -7.92 13.12
N MET A 16 7.49 -8.01 12.43
CA MET A 16 7.62 -7.67 10.99
C MET A 16 6.58 -8.31 10.06
N LEU A 17 5.95 -9.42 10.47
CA LEU A 17 4.97 -10.14 9.66
C LEU A 17 3.51 -9.80 10.02
N PHE A 18 3.25 -9.13 11.14
CA PHE A 18 1.87 -8.99 11.66
C PHE A 18 0.98 -8.21 10.70
N ALA A 19 1.41 -7.02 10.26
CA ALA A 19 0.63 -6.22 9.31
C ALA A 19 0.32 -7.01 8.03
N PHE A 20 1.34 -7.69 7.49
CA PHE A 20 1.22 -8.49 6.28
C PHE A 20 0.20 -9.62 6.45
N ALA A 21 0.34 -10.42 7.51
CA ALA A 21 -0.52 -11.58 7.77
C ALA A 21 -1.98 -11.16 8.04
N VAL A 22 -2.18 -10.08 8.81
CA VAL A 22 -3.51 -9.55 9.09
C VAL A 22 -4.17 -9.01 7.82
N ALA A 23 -3.42 -8.36 6.91
CA ALA A 23 -3.96 -7.94 5.62
C ALA A 23 -4.40 -9.10 4.72
N LEU A 24 -3.87 -10.30 4.95
CA LEU A 24 -4.31 -11.54 4.30
C LEU A 24 -5.42 -12.28 5.07
N GLY A 25 -5.91 -11.73 6.18
CA GLY A 25 -7.03 -12.27 6.95
C GLY A 25 -6.65 -13.19 8.11
N CYS A 26 -5.39 -13.18 8.58
CA CYS A 26 -5.02 -13.89 9.81
C CYS A 26 -5.47 -13.12 11.05
N ASP A 27 -6.01 -13.82 12.04
CA ASP A 27 -6.56 -13.24 13.27
C ASP A 27 -5.70 -13.52 14.52
N LEU A 28 -5.06 -14.69 14.57
CA LEU A 28 -4.31 -15.18 15.74
C LEU A 28 -2.85 -15.46 15.39
N PHE A 29 -1.99 -15.20 16.37
CA PHE A 29 -0.54 -15.39 16.31
C PHE A 29 -0.05 -16.03 17.60
N ASP A 30 0.98 -16.87 17.49
CA ASP A 30 1.75 -17.39 18.62
C ASP A 30 3.23 -17.04 18.45
N SER A 31 3.93 -16.78 19.55
CA SER A 31 5.34 -16.41 19.51
C SER A 31 6.14 -17.15 20.56
N ALA A 32 6.98 -18.10 20.14
CA ALA A 32 8.17 -18.50 20.88
C ALA A 32 9.37 -17.57 20.57
N ALA A 33 9.25 -16.75 19.51
CA ALA A 33 10.35 -15.94 19.01
C ALA A 33 10.83 -14.92 20.04
N TYR A 34 9.96 -14.32 20.84
CA TYR A 34 10.36 -13.30 21.82
C TYR A 34 11.40 -13.82 22.82
N ALA A 35 11.25 -15.07 23.29
CA ALA A 35 12.14 -15.71 24.24
C ALA A 35 13.36 -16.33 23.56
N LEU A 36 13.17 -17.05 22.44
CA LEU A 36 14.27 -17.67 21.71
C LEU A 36 15.25 -16.63 21.17
N TYR A 37 14.76 -15.50 20.68
CA TYR A 37 15.62 -14.42 20.18
C TYR A 37 16.36 -13.74 21.34
N ALA A 38 15.69 -13.52 22.47
CA ALA A 38 16.34 -12.96 23.65
C ALA A 38 17.50 -13.85 24.15
N LYS A 39 17.29 -15.19 24.16
CA LYS A 39 18.34 -16.18 24.47
C LYS A 39 19.58 -16.03 23.59
N ASP A 40 19.41 -15.63 22.34
CA ASP A 40 20.50 -15.40 21.40
C ASP A 40 21.01 -13.94 21.37
N ASP A 41 20.68 -13.13 22.38
CA ASP A 41 21.01 -11.70 22.44
C ASP A 41 20.46 -10.90 21.23
N ARG A 42 19.29 -11.29 20.72
CA ARG A 42 18.60 -10.66 19.60
C ARG A 42 17.44 -9.76 20.05
N TYR A 43 17.41 -8.58 19.46
CA TYR A 43 16.47 -7.50 19.70
C TYR A 43 15.48 -7.39 18.53
N LEU A 44 14.19 -7.59 18.81
CA LEU A 44 13.13 -7.51 17.80
C LEU A 44 12.71 -6.07 17.51
N THR A 45 12.41 -5.80 16.24
CA THR A 45 11.81 -4.56 15.75
C THR A 45 10.71 -4.88 14.73
N PRO A 46 9.79 -3.93 14.44
CA PRO A 46 8.87 -4.08 13.31
C PRO A 46 9.56 -4.21 11.95
N PHE A 47 10.84 -3.84 11.84
CA PHE A 47 11.63 -3.88 10.61
C PHE A 47 12.63 -5.05 10.57
N GLY A 48 12.48 -6.03 11.45
CA GLY A 48 13.37 -7.20 11.54
C GLY A 48 14.09 -7.29 12.87
N THR A 49 15.22 -7.99 12.87
CA THR A 49 15.98 -8.32 14.08
C THR A 49 17.35 -7.67 14.08
N LYS A 50 17.82 -7.23 15.26
CA LYS A 50 19.16 -6.69 15.49
C LYS A 50 19.89 -7.58 16.50
N LYS A 51 21.20 -7.75 16.37
CA LYS A 51 22.02 -8.33 17.43
C LYS A 51 22.39 -7.25 18.43
N LEU A 52 22.27 -7.51 19.73
CA LEU A 52 22.59 -6.52 20.76
C LEU A 52 24.06 -6.04 20.67
N SER A 53 24.97 -6.92 20.24
CA SER A 53 26.39 -6.60 20.03
C SER A 53 26.64 -5.49 19.00
N GLU A 54 25.70 -5.27 18.08
CA GLU A 54 25.81 -4.30 16.98
C GLU A 54 25.03 -3.01 17.26
N MET A 55 24.35 -2.91 18.41
CA MET A 55 23.48 -1.78 18.72
C MET A 55 24.20 -0.68 19.49
N ASN A 56 24.13 0.54 18.98
CA ASN A 56 24.61 1.73 19.69
C ASN A 56 23.48 2.49 20.39
N TYR A 57 22.24 2.34 19.91
CA TYR A 57 21.05 2.97 20.48
C TYR A 57 19.86 2.01 20.41
N PHE A 58 18.93 2.12 21.35
CA PHE A 58 17.62 1.45 21.23
C PHE A 58 16.61 2.36 20.51
N PRO A 59 16.14 2.00 19.30
CA PRO A 59 15.13 2.75 18.58
C PRO A 59 13.70 2.44 19.10
N CYS A 60 13.53 2.41 20.42
CA CYS A 60 12.28 2.07 21.09
C CYS A 60 12.13 2.88 22.38
N ARG A 61 10.88 3.06 22.82
CA ARG A 61 10.53 3.78 24.05
C ARG A 61 9.67 2.94 25.01
N CYS A 62 9.77 1.61 24.95
CA CYS A 62 9.14 0.70 25.91
C CYS A 62 9.79 0.85 27.31
N PRO A 63 9.19 0.29 28.38
CA PRO A 63 9.76 0.38 29.73
C PRO A 63 11.20 -0.11 29.86
N VAL A 64 11.61 -1.10 29.04
CA VAL A 64 13.00 -1.58 28.98
C VAL A 64 13.92 -0.52 28.35
N CYS A 65 13.61 -0.08 27.13
CA CYS A 65 14.46 0.85 26.37
C CYS A 65 14.45 2.29 26.91
N LYS A 66 13.58 2.62 27.87
CA LYS A 66 13.65 3.87 28.64
C LYS A 66 14.58 3.79 29.84
N LYS A 67 14.84 2.59 30.35
CA LYS A 67 15.60 2.35 31.57
C LYS A 67 17.05 1.97 31.29
N TYR A 68 17.30 1.28 30.18
CA TYR A 68 18.60 0.71 29.87
C TYR A 68 19.12 1.19 28.52
N GLU A 69 20.44 1.33 28.43
CA GLU A 69 21.20 1.55 27.21
C GLU A 69 21.79 0.23 26.67
N PRO A 70 22.12 0.13 25.37
CA PRO A 70 22.67 -1.10 24.79
C PRO A 70 23.95 -1.60 25.45
N GLN A 71 24.83 -0.69 25.87
CA GLN A 71 26.07 -1.04 26.55
C GLN A 71 25.80 -1.68 27.92
N GLU A 72 24.86 -1.13 28.69
CA GLU A 72 24.50 -1.67 30.00
C GLU A 72 23.97 -3.10 29.88
N LEU A 73 23.10 -3.38 28.90
CA LEU A 73 22.62 -4.76 28.69
C LEU A 73 23.76 -5.71 28.30
N ARG A 74 24.75 -5.27 27.52
CA ARG A 74 25.90 -6.11 27.14
C ARG A 74 26.75 -6.51 28.33
N GLU A 75 26.87 -5.62 29.32
CA GLU A 75 27.67 -5.83 30.52
C GLU A 75 26.93 -6.66 31.59
N MET A 76 25.60 -6.76 31.51
CA MET A 76 24.81 -7.62 32.39
C MET A 76 25.14 -9.10 32.20
N ASN A 77 24.87 -9.88 33.25
CA ASN A 77 24.94 -11.33 33.14
C ASN A 77 23.88 -11.85 32.17
N LYS A 78 24.14 -13.04 31.62
CA LYS A 78 23.33 -13.61 30.54
C LYS A 78 21.87 -13.77 30.92
N SER A 79 21.58 -14.28 32.13
CA SER A 79 20.21 -14.54 32.57
C SER A 79 19.38 -13.26 32.68
N GLU A 80 19.95 -12.20 33.29
CA GLU A 80 19.28 -10.90 33.41
C GLU A 80 19.07 -10.26 32.04
N ARG A 81 20.11 -10.27 31.19
CA ARG A 81 20.03 -9.74 29.83
C ARG A 81 18.92 -10.44 29.02
N GLU A 82 18.87 -11.76 29.07
CA GLU A 82 17.84 -12.56 28.38
C GLU A 82 16.43 -12.16 28.82
N GLU A 83 16.20 -12.05 30.12
CA GLU A 83 14.88 -11.66 30.65
C GLU A 83 14.47 -10.26 30.19
N ILE A 84 15.41 -9.30 30.21
CA ILE A 84 15.16 -7.93 29.80
C ILE A 84 14.89 -7.83 28.29
N LEU A 85 15.68 -8.53 27.47
CA LEU A 85 15.45 -8.60 26.02
C LEU A 85 14.11 -9.28 25.69
N ALA A 86 13.75 -10.34 26.41
CA ALA A 86 12.47 -11.02 26.22
C ALA A 86 11.29 -10.08 26.52
N LYS A 87 11.38 -9.29 27.60
CA LYS A 87 10.40 -8.24 27.93
C LYS A 87 10.27 -7.22 26.81
N HIS A 88 11.39 -6.69 26.30
CA HIS A 88 11.38 -5.78 25.14
C HIS A 88 10.71 -6.41 23.91
N ASN A 89 11.11 -7.63 23.56
CA ASN A 89 10.60 -8.35 22.40
C ASN A 89 9.08 -8.54 22.48
N LEU A 90 8.55 -8.80 23.68
CA LEU A 90 7.13 -8.89 23.94
C LEU A 90 6.42 -7.54 23.80
N PHE A 91 6.99 -6.46 24.38
CA PHE A 91 6.44 -5.11 24.25
C PHE A 91 6.31 -4.67 22.79
N ILE A 92 7.36 -4.89 21.98
CA ILE A 92 7.31 -4.53 20.55
C ILE A 92 6.30 -5.37 19.79
N SER A 93 6.15 -6.65 20.12
CA SER A 93 5.16 -7.50 19.48
C SER A 93 3.74 -6.98 19.73
N PHE A 94 3.40 -6.64 20.98
CA PHE A 94 2.09 -6.05 21.30
C PHE A 94 1.92 -4.65 20.70
N GLN A 95 2.96 -3.81 20.73
CA GLN A 95 2.91 -2.50 20.11
C GLN A 95 2.61 -2.59 18.61
N GLU A 96 3.21 -3.55 17.90
CA GLU A 96 2.93 -3.73 16.47
C GLU A 96 1.50 -4.26 16.23
N ILE A 97 1.00 -5.15 17.09
CA ILE A 97 -0.41 -5.58 17.06
C ILE A 97 -1.37 -4.40 17.26
N ASP A 98 -1.05 -3.48 18.17
CA ASP A 98 -1.84 -2.26 18.37
C ASP A 98 -1.78 -1.31 17.17
N ALA A 99 -0.60 -1.15 16.56
CA ALA A 99 -0.44 -0.38 15.33
C ALA A 99 -1.28 -0.96 14.18
N VAL A 100 -1.31 -2.28 14.02
CA VAL A 100 -2.14 -2.97 13.03
C VAL A 100 -3.63 -2.74 13.31
N LYS A 101 -4.09 -2.92 14.54
CA LYS A 101 -5.49 -2.67 14.93
C LYS A 101 -5.90 -1.22 14.65
N GLN A 102 -5.02 -0.26 14.95
CA GLN A 102 -5.27 1.16 14.65
C GLN A 102 -5.38 1.41 13.14
N ALA A 103 -4.46 0.86 12.34
CA ALA A 103 -4.50 0.98 10.88
C ALA A 103 -5.77 0.36 10.28
N ILE A 104 -6.29 -0.73 10.84
CA ILE A 104 -7.59 -1.29 10.43
C ILE A 104 -8.71 -0.27 10.69
N LYS A 105 -8.76 0.33 11.90
CA LYS A 105 -9.79 1.31 12.27
C LYS A 105 -9.74 2.57 11.41
N GLU A 106 -8.56 2.97 10.98
CA GLU A 106 -8.35 4.13 10.11
C GLU A 106 -8.48 3.82 8.61
N ASN A 107 -8.66 2.54 8.25
CA ASN A 107 -8.61 2.04 6.87
C ASN A 107 -7.27 2.29 6.16
N THR A 108 -6.17 2.30 6.90
CA THR A 108 -4.79 2.54 6.43
C THR A 108 -3.89 1.29 6.51
N LEU A 109 -4.50 0.09 6.60
CA LEU A 109 -3.74 -1.16 6.75
C LEU A 109 -2.77 -1.42 5.59
N PHE A 110 -3.16 -1.10 4.35
CA PHE A 110 -2.29 -1.30 3.18
C PHE A 110 -1.06 -0.40 3.23
N GLU A 111 -1.22 0.85 3.67
CA GLU A 111 -0.13 1.80 3.89
C GLU A 111 0.83 1.28 4.97
N LEU A 112 0.29 0.73 6.06
CA LEU A 112 1.11 0.11 7.11
C LEU A 112 1.90 -1.09 6.54
N VAL A 113 1.25 -2.01 5.83
CA VAL A 113 1.93 -3.15 5.19
C VAL A 113 3.04 -2.67 4.26
N GLU A 114 2.73 -1.74 3.36
CA GLU A 114 3.68 -1.24 2.38
C GLU A 114 4.87 -0.53 3.02
N SER A 115 4.71 0.06 4.21
CA SER A 115 5.83 0.55 5.01
C SER A 115 6.71 -0.57 5.58
N ARG A 116 6.10 -1.69 6.02
CA ARG A 116 6.79 -2.81 6.68
C ARG A 116 7.51 -3.71 5.70
N ILE A 117 6.94 -3.96 4.52
CA ILE A 117 7.52 -4.87 3.52
C ILE A 117 8.86 -4.36 2.96
N ARG A 118 9.16 -3.06 3.13
CA ARG A 118 10.46 -2.48 2.77
C ARG A 118 11.61 -2.94 3.67
N SER A 119 11.30 -3.59 4.79
CA SER A 119 12.30 -4.12 5.72
C SER A 119 13.10 -5.30 5.17
N HIS A 120 12.56 -6.09 4.23
CA HIS A 120 13.25 -7.25 3.70
C HIS A 120 12.81 -7.60 2.27
N PRO A 121 13.74 -7.97 1.35
CA PRO A 121 13.41 -8.31 -0.05
C PRO A 121 12.34 -9.40 -0.19
N ASN A 122 12.38 -10.45 0.66
CA ASN A 122 11.37 -11.52 0.61
C ASN A 122 9.97 -11.06 1.06
N LEU A 123 9.86 -10.08 1.96
CA LEU A 123 8.55 -9.52 2.33
C LEU A 123 7.98 -8.72 1.17
N LEU A 124 8.81 -7.91 0.52
CA LEU A 124 8.44 -7.18 -0.68
C LEU A 124 7.99 -8.12 -1.81
N ALA A 125 8.79 -9.15 -2.09
CA ALA A 125 8.48 -10.16 -3.10
C ALA A 125 7.17 -10.91 -2.78
N GLY A 126 6.97 -11.27 -1.50
CA GLY A 126 5.75 -11.89 -1.01
C GLY A 126 4.54 -10.98 -1.18
N TRP A 127 4.65 -9.68 -0.87
CA TRP A 127 3.53 -8.75 -0.99
C TRP A 127 3.09 -8.57 -2.43
N ARG A 128 4.04 -8.51 -3.37
CA ARG A 128 3.75 -8.39 -4.81
C ARG A 128 2.90 -9.56 -5.35
N LYS A 129 2.85 -10.70 -4.65
CA LYS A 129 1.95 -11.82 -5.01
C LYS A 129 0.47 -11.50 -4.83
N ILE A 130 0.12 -10.48 -4.03
CA ILE A 130 -1.27 -10.07 -3.83
C ILE A 130 -2.01 -9.72 -5.13
N ARG A 131 -1.27 -9.29 -6.16
CA ARG A 131 -1.82 -8.99 -7.50
C ARG A 131 -2.56 -10.19 -8.13
N GLU A 132 -2.11 -11.41 -7.83
CA GLU A 132 -2.70 -12.66 -8.32
C GLU A 132 -4.05 -12.95 -7.63
N TYR A 133 -4.28 -12.36 -6.45
CA TYR A 133 -5.48 -12.53 -5.62
C TYR A 133 -6.36 -11.28 -5.59
N GLY A 134 -6.15 -10.31 -6.48
CA GLY A 134 -6.80 -9.00 -6.40
C GLY A 134 -8.34 -9.06 -6.38
N ASP A 135 -8.96 -10.07 -7.00
CA ASP A 135 -10.43 -10.29 -6.93
C ASP A 135 -10.91 -10.67 -5.54
N LEU A 136 -10.17 -11.56 -4.88
CA LEU A 136 -10.50 -12.02 -3.54
C LEU A 136 -10.36 -10.86 -2.55
N VAL A 137 -9.24 -10.15 -2.61
CA VAL A 137 -8.95 -9.05 -1.68
C VAL A 137 -9.94 -7.91 -1.87
N GLU A 138 -10.30 -7.58 -3.12
CA GLU A 138 -11.25 -6.49 -3.41
C GLU A 138 -12.65 -6.74 -2.86
N LYS A 139 -13.09 -8.00 -2.81
CA LYS A 139 -14.38 -8.40 -2.24
C LYS A 139 -14.54 -8.05 -0.76
N TYR A 140 -13.45 -8.11 0.01
CA TYR A 140 -13.47 -7.88 1.46
C TYR A 140 -12.96 -6.49 1.87
N ASP A 141 -12.31 -5.77 0.95
CA ASP A 141 -11.82 -4.43 1.21
C ASP A 141 -12.98 -3.41 1.33
N PRO A 142 -12.95 -2.50 2.32
CA PRO A 142 -13.96 -1.45 2.46
C PRO A 142 -14.09 -0.59 1.20
N LYS A 143 -15.33 -0.33 0.77
CA LYS A 143 -15.61 0.42 -0.48
C LYS A 143 -15.12 1.86 -0.43
N ILE A 144 -15.26 2.53 0.72
CA ILE A 144 -14.93 3.94 0.92
C ILE A 144 -13.92 4.03 2.05
N LYS A 145 -12.84 4.78 1.82
CA LYS A 145 -11.81 5.11 2.81
C LYS A 145 -11.53 6.61 2.77
N ARG A 146 -10.75 7.10 3.73
CA ARG A 146 -10.47 8.54 3.86
C ARG A 146 -9.64 9.09 2.69
N LYS A 147 -8.50 8.46 2.40
CA LYS A 147 -7.56 8.85 1.33
C LYS A 147 -6.93 7.62 0.71
N PHE A 148 -6.42 7.77 -0.51
CA PHE A 148 -5.51 6.81 -1.13
C PHE A 148 -4.12 7.44 -1.20
N LEU A 149 -3.15 6.89 -0.47
CA LEU A 149 -1.77 7.40 -0.47
C LEU A 149 -0.90 6.52 -1.36
N TYR A 150 -0.33 7.10 -2.41
CA TYR A 150 0.66 6.43 -3.26
C TYR A 150 2.05 6.58 -2.63
N CYS A 151 2.57 5.49 -2.05
CA CYS A 151 3.90 5.46 -1.41
C CYS A 151 4.89 4.52 -2.10
N GLY A 152 4.55 4.05 -3.30
CA GLY A 152 5.40 3.22 -4.14
C GLY A 152 4.58 2.28 -5.01
N ILE A 153 5.26 1.63 -5.97
CA ILE A 153 4.61 0.88 -7.03
C ILE A 153 3.62 -0.21 -6.57
N GLU A 154 3.80 -0.79 -5.39
CA GLU A 154 2.89 -1.81 -4.85
C GLU A 154 1.45 -1.29 -4.63
N SER A 155 1.28 0.02 -4.48
CA SER A 155 -0.03 0.66 -4.37
C SER A 155 -0.93 0.41 -5.58
N ILE A 156 -0.38 0.13 -6.77
CA ILE A 156 -1.18 -0.19 -7.97
C ILE A 156 -1.96 -1.51 -7.82
N TYR A 157 -1.50 -2.40 -6.93
CA TYR A 157 -2.15 -3.69 -6.69
C TYR A 157 -3.27 -3.60 -5.65
N ARG A 158 -3.48 -2.42 -5.04
CA ARG A 158 -4.50 -2.25 -4.00
C ARG A 158 -5.90 -2.44 -4.58
N PRO A 159 -6.83 -3.05 -3.82
CA PRO A 159 -8.24 -3.20 -4.17
C PRO A 159 -8.92 -1.97 -4.76
N ALA A 160 -8.61 -0.81 -4.18
CA ALA A 160 -9.16 0.48 -4.59
C ALA A 160 -8.92 0.78 -6.08
N VAL A 161 -7.73 0.50 -6.59
CA VAL A 161 -7.37 0.72 -7.99
C VAL A 161 -8.21 -0.19 -8.89
N LYS A 162 -8.29 -1.47 -8.55
CA LYS A 162 -9.11 -2.44 -9.29
C LYS A 162 -10.60 -2.07 -9.29
N ARG A 163 -11.12 -1.62 -8.15
CA ARG A 163 -12.51 -1.18 -8.00
C ARG A 163 -12.82 0.04 -8.86
N HIS A 164 -11.93 1.03 -8.89
CA HIS A 164 -12.04 2.20 -9.77
C HIS A 164 -12.10 1.78 -11.24
N ILE A 165 -11.19 0.92 -11.67
CA ILE A 165 -11.17 0.44 -13.07
C ILE A 165 -12.48 -0.28 -13.42
N ARG A 166 -13.02 -1.07 -12.50
CA ARG A 166 -14.31 -1.74 -12.67
C ARG A 166 -15.48 -0.78 -12.75
N SER A 167 -15.49 0.31 -11.97
CA SER A 167 -16.59 1.26 -12.02
C SER A 167 -16.69 1.97 -13.37
N LEU A 168 -15.58 2.11 -14.11
CA LEU A 168 -15.57 2.67 -15.47
C LEU A 168 -16.44 1.86 -16.47
N VAL A 169 -16.69 0.58 -16.19
CA VAL A 169 -17.55 -0.27 -17.02
C VAL A 169 -19.01 0.18 -16.96
N ASN A 170 -19.44 0.86 -15.90
CA ASN A 170 -20.83 1.31 -15.73
C ASN A 170 -21.04 2.78 -16.07
N VAL A 171 -20.00 3.45 -16.58
CA VAL A 171 -20.09 4.84 -17.02
C VAL A 171 -20.83 4.93 -18.34
N GLU A 172 -21.56 6.03 -18.52
CA GLU A 172 -22.18 6.46 -19.77
C GLU A 172 -21.78 7.91 -20.04
N PHE A 173 -21.64 8.27 -21.32
CA PHE A 173 -21.30 9.63 -21.74
C PHE A 173 -22.37 10.14 -22.69
N GLU A 174 -22.86 11.35 -22.42
CA GLU A 174 -23.70 12.11 -23.35
C GLU A 174 -22.81 12.75 -24.43
N GLY A 175 -23.30 12.79 -25.68
CA GLY A 175 -22.56 13.39 -26.79
C GLY A 175 -21.59 12.46 -27.54
N ALA A 176 -21.10 12.97 -28.68
CA ALA A 176 -20.22 12.23 -29.60
C ALA A 176 -18.73 12.48 -29.33
N GLU A 177 -18.39 13.56 -28.62
CA GLU A 177 -17.02 13.93 -28.26
C GLU A 177 -16.82 13.88 -26.74
N ILE A 178 -15.68 13.36 -26.29
CA ILE A 178 -15.27 13.30 -24.88
C ILE A 178 -13.93 14.02 -24.74
N LEU A 179 -13.86 14.99 -23.82
CA LEU A 179 -12.66 15.72 -23.47
C LEU A 179 -11.92 14.99 -22.33
N VAL A 180 -10.65 14.69 -22.55
CA VAL A 180 -9.73 14.12 -21.55
C VAL A 180 -8.62 15.14 -21.29
N SER A 181 -8.34 15.44 -20.03
CA SER A 181 -7.26 16.36 -19.64
C SER A 181 -6.37 15.78 -18.55
N SER A 182 -5.05 16.01 -18.60
CA SER A 182 -4.18 15.87 -17.43
C SER A 182 -4.04 17.16 -16.61
N ASP A 183 -4.53 18.28 -17.12
CA ASP A 183 -4.54 19.58 -16.45
C ASP A 183 -5.90 19.83 -15.80
N PHE A 184 -5.91 19.97 -14.48
CA PHE A 184 -7.11 20.25 -13.67
C PHE A 184 -7.59 21.70 -13.79
N GLY A 185 -6.80 22.60 -14.39
CA GLY A 185 -7.19 23.96 -14.73
C GLY A 185 -8.08 24.06 -15.98
N MET A 186 -8.15 22.99 -16.77
CA MET A 186 -8.99 22.90 -17.96
C MET A 186 -10.28 22.15 -17.65
N TYR A 187 -11.39 22.59 -18.25
CA TYR A 187 -12.63 21.81 -18.23
C TYR A 187 -12.47 20.55 -19.09
N ALA A 188 -12.77 19.38 -18.52
CA ALA A 188 -12.74 18.09 -19.20
C ALA A 188 -13.79 17.16 -18.60
N ASP A 189 -14.32 16.23 -19.42
CA ASP A 189 -15.21 15.17 -18.95
C ASP A 189 -14.47 14.14 -18.10
N ILE A 190 -13.19 13.94 -18.42
CA ILE A 190 -12.30 12.99 -17.78
C ILE A 190 -10.97 13.66 -17.44
N TYR A 191 -10.55 13.53 -16.19
CA TYR A 191 -9.21 13.86 -15.74
C TYR A 191 -8.33 12.62 -15.66
N LEU A 192 -7.09 12.73 -16.13
CA LEU A 192 -6.10 11.66 -16.02
C LEU A 192 -5.32 11.78 -14.72
N ARG A 193 -5.41 10.73 -13.91
CA ARG A 193 -4.62 10.57 -12.69
C ARG A 193 -3.69 9.37 -12.83
N PRO A 194 -2.42 9.45 -12.39
CA PRO A 194 -1.58 8.26 -12.34
C PRO A 194 -2.20 7.18 -11.47
N VAL A 195 -1.80 5.91 -11.68
CA VAL A 195 -2.38 4.70 -11.04
C VAL A 195 -3.79 4.37 -11.53
N PHE A 196 -4.70 5.33 -11.53
CA PHE A 196 -6.12 5.12 -11.83
C PHE A 196 -6.43 5.23 -13.33
N GLY A 197 -5.81 6.18 -14.02
CA GLY A 197 -6.14 6.51 -15.41
C GLY A 197 -7.31 7.49 -15.47
N PRO A 198 -8.37 7.20 -16.24
CA PRO A 198 -9.47 8.12 -16.41
C PRO A 198 -10.30 8.22 -15.13
N VAL A 199 -10.56 9.46 -14.69
CA VAL A 199 -11.41 9.82 -13.57
C VAL A 199 -12.44 10.81 -14.08
N LEU A 200 -13.71 10.46 -14.01
CA LEU A 200 -14.77 11.37 -14.44
C LEU A 200 -14.74 12.66 -13.62
N TYR A 201 -15.06 13.78 -14.25
CA TYR A 201 -15.26 15.06 -13.57
C TYR A 201 -16.19 14.91 -12.35
N GLN A 202 -17.32 14.20 -12.50
CA GLN A 202 -18.30 13.95 -11.44
C GLN A 202 -17.75 13.12 -10.26
N MET A 203 -16.64 12.39 -10.48
CA MET A 203 -16.01 11.53 -9.48
C MET A 203 -14.71 12.13 -8.92
N ASN A 204 -14.39 13.38 -9.27
CA ASN A 204 -13.12 14.00 -8.89
C ASN A 204 -12.99 14.26 -7.39
N GLU A 205 -14.09 14.18 -6.64
CA GLU A 205 -14.16 14.28 -5.17
C GLU A 205 -14.62 12.97 -4.52
N VAL A 206 -14.49 11.85 -5.22
CA VAL A 206 -14.97 10.54 -4.76
C VAL A 206 -13.80 9.57 -4.60
N TYR A 207 -13.79 8.85 -3.47
CA TYR A 207 -12.83 7.77 -3.24
C TYR A 207 -13.02 6.65 -4.30
N PRO A 208 -11.93 6.08 -4.86
CA PRO A 208 -10.54 6.29 -4.48
C PRO A 208 -9.80 7.38 -5.23
N ALA A 209 -10.11 7.60 -6.51
CA ALA A 209 -9.26 8.40 -7.38
C ALA A 209 -9.33 9.91 -7.08
N GLY A 210 -10.49 10.43 -6.66
CA GLY A 210 -10.65 11.83 -6.28
C GLY A 210 -9.94 12.20 -4.98
N HIS A 211 -9.83 11.24 -4.05
CA HIS A 211 -9.12 11.42 -2.76
C HIS A 211 -7.70 10.83 -2.78
N ALA A 212 -7.12 10.65 -3.97
CA ALA A 212 -5.79 10.12 -4.11
C ALA A 212 -4.75 11.23 -3.97
N GLU A 213 -3.78 11.01 -3.09
CA GLU A 213 -2.54 11.77 -3.04
C GLU A 213 -1.46 10.97 -3.77
N VAL A 214 -1.03 11.53 -4.89
CA VAL A 214 0.00 10.97 -5.76
C VAL A 214 1.00 12.09 -6.03
N PRO A 215 2.32 11.81 -5.95
CA PRO A 215 3.32 12.78 -6.37
C PRO A 215 3.13 13.20 -7.83
N GLU A 216 3.82 14.28 -8.22
CA GLU A 216 3.88 14.71 -9.61
C GLU A 216 4.33 13.56 -10.51
N ILE A 217 3.84 13.54 -11.75
CA ILE A 217 4.09 12.44 -12.69
C ILE A 217 5.58 12.19 -12.96
N CYS A 218 6.44 13.20 -12.84
CA CYS A 218 7.89 13.04 -13.00
C CYS A 218 8.57 12.30 -11.84
N GLU A 219 7.91 12.18 -10.69
CA GLU A 219 8.45 11.62 -9.44
C GLU A 219 7.89 10.21 -9.13
N ILE A 220 7.14 9.61 -10.04
CA ILE A 220 6.54 8.28 -9.85
C ILE A 220 7.06 7.26 -10.87
N GLU A 221 6.94 5.99 -10.52
CA GLU A 221 7.38 4.88 -11.36
C GLU A 221 6.56 4.75 -12.65
N GLU A 222 7.23 4.46 -13.77
CA GLU A 222 6.61 4.42 -15.09
C GLU A 222 5.46 3.40 -15.20
N GLU A 223 5.49 2.31 -14.43
CA GLU A 223 4.46 1.29 -14.43
C GLU A 223 3.12 1.82 -13.92
N ALA A 224 3.12 2.76 -12.97
CA ALA A 224 1.89 3.40 -12.50
C ALA A 224 1.26 4.30 -13.58
N ILE A 225 2.09 4.96 -14.38
CA ILE A 225 1.67 5.79 -15.51
C ILE A 225 1.15 4.90 -16.64
N LYS A 226 1.89 3.85 -16.99
CA LYS A 226 1.49 2.88 -18.02
C LYS A 226 0.17 2.20 -17.68
N LEU A 227 -0.08 1.89 -16.40
CA LEU A 227 -1.37 1.38 -15.95
C LEU A 227 -2.51 2.38 -16.19
N ALA A 228 -2.29 3.65 -15.84
CA ALA A 228 -3.26 4.71 -16.06
C ALA A 228 -3.60 4.89 -17.57
N VAL A 229 -2.58 4.93 -18.44
CA VAL A 229 -2.76 5.00 -19.90
C VAL A 229 -3.49 3.75 -20.42
N LYS A 230 -3.13 2.55 -19.95
CA LYS A 230 -3.81 1.31 -20.32
C LYS A 230 -5.31 1.37 -19.98
N ASN A 231 -5.67 1.92 -18.82
CA ASN A 231 -7.07 2.05 -18.40
C ASN A 231 -7.83 3.06 -19.27
N LEU A 232 -7.18 4.16 -19.67
CA LEU A 232 -7.75 5.11 -20.63
C LEU A 232 -8.05 4.40 -21.97
N TYR A 233 -7.08 3.67 -22.51
CA TYR A 233 -7.26 2.98 -23.78
C TYR A 233 -8.34 1.90 -23.71
N ALA A 234 -8.49 1.21 -22.58
CA ALA A 234 -9.58 0.26 -22.37
C ALA A 234 -10.95 0.98 -22.42
N LEU A 235 -11.05 2.17 -21.83
CA LEU A 235 -12.25 3.00 -21.89
C LEU A 235 -12.54 3.46 -23.31
N MET A 236 -11.53 3.95 -24.04
CA MET A 236 -11.68 4.39 -25.43
C MET A 236 -12.16 3.27 -26.36
N ARG A 237 -11.64 2.05 -26.19
CA ARG A 237 -12.08 0.87 -26.97
C ARG A 237 -13.52 0.47 -26.65
N LYS A 238 -13.97 0.62 -25.40
CA LYS A 238 -15.38 0.39 -25.04
C LYS A 238 -16.28 1.37 -25.79
N PHE A 239 -15.92 2.65 -25.80
CA PHE A 239 -16.65 3.73 -26.49
C PHE A 239 -16.06 4.04 -27.87
N HIS A 240 -15.93 3.00 -28.70
CA HIS A 240 -15.36 3.10 -30.04
C HIS A 240 -16.16 4.03 -30.99
N ASP A 241 -17.43 4.27 -30.68
CA ASP A 241 -18.33 5.17 -31.40
C ASP A 241 -18.13 6.66 -31.06
N LYS A 242 -17.37 6.97 -29.99
CA LYS A 242 -17.13 8.34 -29.52
C LYS A 242 -15.71 8.80 -29.85
N LYS A 243 -15.55 10.09 -30.14
CA LYS A 243 -14.26 10.74 -30.38
C LYS A 243 -13.68 11.27 -29.06
N PHE A 244 -12.44 10.92 -28.74
CA PHE A 244 -11.71 11.40 -27.56
C PHE A 244 -10.69 12.47 -27.95
N LYS A 245 -10.81 13.68 -27.41
CA LYS A 245 -9.76 14.73 -27.52
C LYS A 245 -8.96 14.75 -26.22
N ILE A 246 -7.67 14.45 -26.31
CA ILE A 246 -6.81 14.13 -25.17
C ILE A 246 -5.76 15.23 -25.01
N TYR A 247 -5.92 16.11 -24.03
CA TYR A 247 -5.02 17.21 -23.70
C TYR A 247 -4.12 16.82 -22.53
N VAL A 248 -2.83 16.61 -22.78
CA VAL A 248 -1.93 16.13 -21.73
C VAL A 248 -0.59 16.84 -21.70
N SER A 249 0.06 16.87 -20.54
CA SER A 249 1.41 17.38 -20.40
C SER A 249 2.42 16.56 -21.22
N LYS A 250 3.62 17.13 -21.42
CA LYS A 250 4.72 16.45 -22.13
C LYS A 250 5.13 15.15 -21.44
N GLU A 251 5.02 15.06 -20.13
CA GLU A 251 5.34 13.87 -19.34
C GLU A 251 4.38 12.73 -19.63
N TRP A 252 3.07 13.00 -19.69
CA TRP A 252 2.07 12.00 -20.06
C TRP A 252 2.23 11.53 -21.51
N ALA A 253 2.49 12.47 -22.43
CA ALA A 253 2.63 12.18 -23.85
C ALA A 253 3.71 11.13 -24.15
N LYS A 254 4.79 11.06 -23.34
CA LYS A 254 5.86 10.04 -23.46
C LYS A 254 5.35 8.60 -23.38
N TYR A 255 4.24 8.38 -22.66
CA TYR A 255 3.67 7.05 -22.40
C TYR A 255 2.45 6.73 -23.26
N MET A 256 1.92 7.71 -24.00
CA MET A 256 0.74 7.56 -24.85
C MET A 256 1.11 7.15 -26.28
N LYS A 257 1.61 5.92 -26.42
CA LYS A 257 1.85 5.28 -27.72
C LYS A 257 0.64 4.45 -28.13
N ASP A 258 0.44 4.22 -29.43
CA ASP A 258 -0.62 3.34 -29.95
C ASP A 258 -2.04 3.73 -29.47
N ILE A 259 -2.33 5.03 -29.50
CA ILE A 259 -3.64 5.59 -29.15
C ILE A 259 -4.70 4.95 -30.07
N PRO A 260 -5.84 4.49 -29.53
CA PRO A 260 -6.94 3.99 -30.35
C PRO A 260 -7.40 5.01 -31.42
N GLU A 261 -7.88 4.54 -32.56
CA GLU A 261 -8.20 5.39 -33.74
C GLU A 261 -9.21 6.50 -33.46
N ASN A 262 -10.05 6.32 -32.44
CA ASN A 262 -11.00 7.32 -31.99
C ASN A 262 -10.40 8.40 -31.07
N GLY A 263 -9.07 8.45 -30.90
CA GLY A 263 -8.36 9.41 -30.06
C GLY A 263 -7.52 10.43 -30.83
N GLU A 264 -7.61 11.68 -30.42
CA GLU A 264 -6.82 12.81 -30.92
C GLU A 264 -5.96 13.38 -29.77
N LEU A 265 -4.63 13.27 -29.86
CA LEU A 265 -3.70 13.73 -28.83
C LEU A 265 -3.25 15.18 -29.06
N HIS A 266 -3.39 15.99 -28.02
CA HIS A 266 -2.89 17.37 -27.94
C HIS A 266 -1.92 17.48 -26.77
N VAL A 267 -0.68 17.86 -27.05
CA VAL A 267 0.33 18.05 -26.01
C VAL A 267 0.30 19.50 -25.55
N LEU A 268 0.03 19.70 -24.25
CA LEU A 268 0.03 21.01 -23.62
C LEU A 268 1.46 21.58 -23.55
N SER A 269 1.56 22.88 -23.79
CA SER A 269 2.82 23.63 -23.89
C SER A 269 3.58 23.71 -22.58
#